data_AF-A0A0M4H3P4-F1
#
_entry.id   AF-A0A0M4H3P4-F1
#
_cell.length_a   1.000
_cell.length_b   1.000
_cell.length_c   1.000
_cell.angle_alpha   90.00
_cell.angle_beta   90.00
_cell.angle_gamma   90.00
#
_symmetry.space_group_name_H-M   'P 1'
#
loop_
_entity.id
_entity.type
_entity.pdbx_description
1 polymer ?
#
loop_
_entity_poly.entity_id
_entity_poly.type
_entity_poly.pdbx_seq_one_letter_code
_entity_poly.pdbx_strand_id
1 'polypeptide(L)'
;MSDAIQQNDPPQSDVARPDAAAPQETARPEHAGRTGRAGQTEQTGRTEHAGRTGQPGQTGQTGRAGQSGQSGQSGQAGSAGQAGQAGQEAGPGEQFAVRAAKRERLRAEGWEPYPVRLPITTTIAAVRERYGHLQAGQETDDVVGVAGRVVFLRNTGRLCFATLADGAGTTLQAMLSAKALPGSGHTSLAAFKSDVDLGDHVFVHGRVISSRRGELSVMAEPLLREGAGAADLPGAGDDDVVVPAWRIASKALRPLPKVWTNEAGEEVSLSEDNRVRRRELDLLTRPAARDMVRTRAAVVRSLRDNFHRRDYLELETPMLQVIHGGAAARPFITHMNAFDMDLYLRIATEIYLKRAVVGGVDRVFEINRNFRNEGADSSHSPEFTALEAYEAYSDYDGMAELTRDLVQRAARDAFGLPEGGEVVTLADGTEYDLSGQWDKVDLYTSVSEALGEEITVDTPRERLAAIAGKLDLEVDDYAVAGKIVEDVFEELVGNKLWAPTFVYDFPEDTSPLTRYHRSRPGLTEKWDLYIRGFETATAYSELADPVVQRERFEAQALAAAKGDPEAMVLDEDFLVAMEQGFPPCGGMGMGIDRLLMALTGQGIRETITFPLVRRG
;
A
#
# COMPACT_ATOMS: atom_id res chain seq x y z
N MET A 1 -47.87 -29.76 -26.70
CA MET A 1 -48.54 -30.24 -27.92
C MET A 1 -47.53 -30.07 -29.04
N SER A 2 -46.55 -30.98 -29.13
CA SER A 2 -46.56 -32.22 -29.93
C SER A 2 -46.05 -31.96 -31.35
N ASP A 3 -45.18 -32.72 -32.00
CA ASP A 3 -44.22 -33.78 -31.64
C ASP A 3 -43.43 -34.11 -32.93
N ALA A 4 -42.34 -34.88 -32.77
CA ALA A 4 -41.59 -35.72 -33.74
C ALA A 4 -40.19 -35.18 -34.08
N ILE A 5 -39.06 -35.68 -33.52
CA ILE A 5 -38.51 -37.05 -33.41
C ILE A 5 -38.07 -37.64 -34.76
N GLN A 6 -36.75 -37.76 -34.95
CA GLN A 6 -36.12 -39.04 -35.28
C GLN A 6 -34.64 -39.10 -34.85
N GLN A 7 -34.35 -40.11 -34.03
CA GLN A 7 -33.06 -40.57 -33.53
C GLN A 7 -32.33 -41.45 -34.55
N ASN A 8 -31.01 -41.59 -34.42
CA ASN A 8 -30.34 -42.90 -34.30
C ASN A 8 -28.85 -42.74 -33.93
N ASP A 9 -28.47 -43.32 -32.78
CA ASP A 9 -27.12 -43.72 -32.32
C ASP A 9 -27.11 -45.27 -32.20
N PRO A 10 -26.03 -45.98 -31.80
CA PRO A 10 -24.61 -45.99 -32.20
C PRO A 10 -24.17 -47.45 -32.56
N PRO A 11 -22.88 -47.84 -32.45
CA PRO A 11 -22.55 -48.74 -31.34
C PRO A 11 -21.18 -48.52 -30.66
N GLN A 12 -21.12 -49.00 -29.40
CA GLN A 12 -19.97 -49.10 -28.50
C GLN A 12 -19.00 -50.25 -28.87
N SER A 13 -17.74 -50.17 -28.42
CA SER A 13 -17.13 -51.26 -27.61
C SER A 13 -15.86 -50.81 -26.88
N ASP A 14 -15.82 -51.17 -25.60
CA ASP A 14 -14.74 -51.07 -24.61
C ASP A 14 -13.55 -52.00 -24.90
N VAL A 15 -12.41 -51.74 -24.25
CA VAL A 15 -11.69 -52.63 -23.29
C VAL A 15 -10.14 -52.51 -23.36
N ALA A 16 -9.57 -52.33 -22.16
CA ALA A 16 -8.26 -52.76 -21.64
C ALA A 16 -7.02 -51.82 -21.65
N ARG A 17 -6.64 -51.42 -20.42
CA ARG A 17 -5.25 -51.23 -19.95
C ARG A 17 -4.46 -52.55 -19.98
N PRO A 18 -3.12 -52.50 -19.84
CA PRO A 18 -2.56 -53.02 -18.59
C PRO A 18 -1.42 -52.19 -17.98
N ASP A 19 -1.22 -52.43 -16.67
CA ASP A 19 -0.25 -51.87 -15.75
C ASP A 19 1.18 -52.44 -15.86
N ALA A 20 2.12 -51.68 -15.28
CA ALA A 20 3.31 -52.06 -14.51
C ALA A 20 4.47 -52.86 -15.15
N ALA A 21 5.67 -52.27 -15.17
CA ALA A 21 6.77 -52.58 -14.24
C ALA A 21 8.12 -51.96 -14.68
N ALA A 22 8.80 -51.31 -13.72
CA ALA A 22 10.26 -51.03 -13.68
C ALA A 22 11.06 -52.38 -13.57
N PRO A 23 12.41 -52.48 -13.73
CA PRO A 23 13.40 -51.62 -13.03
C PRO A 23 14.81 -51.44 -13.64
N GLN A 24 15.66 -50.76 -12.84
CA GLN A 24 17.14 -50.75 -12.78
C GLN A 24 17.88 -49.77 -13.71
N GLU A 25 18.97 -49.08 -13.33
CA GLU A 25 19.75 -48.85 -12.09
C GLU A 25 20.90 -47.91 -12.52
N THR A 26 21.36 -46.95 -11.71
CA THR A 26 22.79 -46.55 -11.60
C THR A 26 23.00 -45.41 -10.58
N ALA A 27 23.57 -45.82 -9.43
CA ALA A 27 24.71 -45.27 -8.69
C ALA A 27 24.85 -43.75 -8.37
N ARG A 28 24.85 -43.48 -7.05
CA ARG A 28 25.55 -42.36 -6.37
C ARG A 28 27.07 -42.59 -6.33
N PRO A 29 27.84 -41.55 -5.95
CA PRO A 29 28.69 -41.76 -4.77
C PRO A 29 28.68 -40.60 -3.78
N GLU A 30 28.82 -40.94 -2.50
CA GLU A 30 29.25 -40.08 -1.42
C GLU A 30 30.79 -40.17 -1.28
N HIS A 31 31.46 -39.06 -0.95
CA HIS A 31 32.74 -39.12 -0.25
C HIS A 31 32.92 -37.93 0.69
N ALA A 32 33.08 -38.23 1.98
CA ALA A 32 33.63 -37.37 3.00
C ALA A 32 35.17 -37.29 2.88
N GLY A 33 35.76 -36.12 3.11
CA GLY A 33 37.20 -35.91 3.18
C GLY A 33 37.55 -34.70 4.06
N ARG A 34 38.48 -34.91 4.99
CA ARG A 34 38.90 -34.02 6.08
C ARG A 34 39.78 -32.83 5.65
N THR A 35 39.71 -31.78 6.47
CA THR A 35 40.69 -30.72 6.81
C THR A 35 42.11 -30.77 6.21
N GLY A 36 42.54 -29.63 5.64
CA GLY A 36 43.92 -29.30 5.27
C GLY A 36 44.24 -27.81 5.52
N ARG A 37 45.49 -27.53 5.88
CA ARG A 37 46.02 -26.35 6.60
C ARG A 37 46.39 -25.17 5.68
N ALA A 38 46.50 -23.98 6.28
CA ALA A 38 47.00 -22.74 5.70
C ALA A 38 48.43 -22.82 5.14
N GLY A 39 48.69 -22.07 4.06
CA GLY A 39 50.02 -21.76 3.51
C GLY A 39 50.13 -20.27 3.23
N GLN A 40 51.24 -19.68 3.67
CA GLN A 40 51.55 -18.25 3.70
C GLN A 40 52.50 -17.89 2.53
N THR A 41 52.32 -16.66 2.02
CA THR A 41 53.30 -15.72 1.42
C THR A 41 54.24 -16.17 0.28
N GLU A 42 54.25 -15.36 -0.79
CA GLU A 42 55.49 -14.89 -1.43
C GLU A 42 55.33 -13.45 -1.94
N GLN A 43 56.28 -12.59 -1.56
CA GLN A 43 56.54 -11.24 -2.09
C GLN A 43 57.74 -11.34 -3.03
N THR A 44 57.67 -10.71 -4.21
CA THR A 44 58.77 -9.98 -4.89
C THR A 44 58.20 -9.35 -6.18
N GLY A 45 58.53 -8.14 -6.63
CA GLY A 45 59.70 -7.33 -6.35
C GLY A 45 59.51 -5.83 -6.64
N ARG A 46 60.62 -5.12 -6.50
CA ARG A 46 60.74 -3.66 -6.41
C ARG A 46 61.90 -3.22 -7.31
N THR A 47 61.71 -2.19 -8.14
CA THR A 47 62.70 -1.24 -8.74
C THR A 47 61.95 -0.39 -9.78
N GLU A 48 62.12 0.91 -10.00
CA GLU A 48 62.94 2.00 -9.43
C GLU A 48 62.39 3.34 -9.99
N HIS A 49 62.75 4.47 -9.36
CA HIS A 49 62.34 5.85 -9.69
C HIS A 49 63.07 6.46 -10.91
N ALA A 50 62.43 7.39 -11.64
CA ALA A 50 62.69 8.85 -11.54
C ALA A 50 62.13 9.68 -12.72
N GLY A 51 61.53 10.85 -12.39
CA GLY A 51 61.28 11.98 -13.31
C GLY A 51 60.53 13.10 -12.59
N ARG A 52 61.21 14.21 -12.25
CA ARG A 52 60.68 15.40 -11.55
C ARG A 52 60.34 16.53 -12.54
N THR A 53 59.23 17.23 -12.29
CA THR A 53 58.90 18.65 -12.62
C THR A 53 57.64 18.99 -11.82
N GLY A 54 57.38 20.10 -11.11
CA GLY A 54 58.04 21.35 -10.72
C GLY A 54 57.10 22.01 -9.67
N GLN A 55 57.60 22.90 -8.82
CA GLN A 55 56.85 23.46 -7.66
C GLN A 55 55.78 24.50 -8.07
N PRO A 56 54.58 24.50 -7.44
CA PRO A 56 53.72 25.68 -7.36
C PRO A 56 54.08 26.57 -6.15
N GLY A 57 54.10 27.87 -6.36
CA GLY A 57 54.48 28.90 -5.38
C GLY A 57 53.47 29.12 -4.25
N GLN A 58 53.96 29.74 -3.17
CA GLN A 58 53.19 30.10 -1.98
C GLN A 58 52.23 31.26 -2.26
N THR A 59 50.95 31.05 -1.93
CA THR A 59 49.96 32.12 -1.75
C THR A 59 49.69 32.35 -0.27
N GLY A 60 49.67 33.63 0.11
CA GLY A 60 49.75 34.11 1.48
C GLY A 60 48.49 33.93 2.34
N GLN A 61 48.69 34.08 3.65
CA GLN A 61 47.65 34.06 4.67
C GLN A 61 46.70 35.26 4.53
N THR A 62 45.40 34.99 4.39
CA THR A 62 44.33 35.97 4.60
C THR A 62 43.70 35.77 5.97
N GLY A 63 43.62 36.88 6.72
CA GLY A 63 43.30 36.91 8.15
C GLY A 63 41.85 36.64 8.54
N ARG A 64 41.65 36.49 9.85
CA ARG A 64 40.34 36.38 10.51
C ARG A 64 39.54 37.67 10.33
N ALA A 65 38.32 37.55 9.80
CA ALA A 65 37.30 38.60 9.84
C ALA A 65 36.40 38.40 11.08
N GLY A 66 35.98 39.54 11.65
CA GLY A 66 35.51 39.66 13.03
C GLY A 66 34.02 39.40 13.24
N GLN A 67 33.66 39.40 14.52
CA GLN A 67 32.28 39.37 15.01
C GLN A 67 31.57 40.70 14.71
N SER A 68 30.33 40.58 14.23
CA SER A 68 29.30 41.63 14.17
C SER A 68 27.99 40.94 14.50
N GLY A 69 27.06 41.42 15.31
CA GLY A 69 26.88 42.62 16.11
C GLY A 69 25.46 42.49 16.69
N GLN A 70 25.24 42.88 17.95
CA GLN A 70 23.94 42.77 18.60
C GLN A 70 22.95 43.78 18.01
N SER A 71 21.72 43.32 17.74
CA SER A 71 20.57 44.19 17.46
C SER A 71 19.37 43.83 18.34
N GLY A 72 18.93 44.81 19.13
CA GLY A 72 17.52 45.10 19.38
C GLY A 72 16.81 44.37 20.53
N GLN A 73 16.65 45.04 21.67
CA GLN A 73 15.59 44.75 22.65
C GLN A 73 14.25 45.30 22.14
N SER A 74 13.19 44.49 22.19
CA SER A 74 11.82 44.96 22.27
C SER A 74 10.94 44.00 23.08
N GLY A 75 10.20 44.56 24.05
CA GLY A 75 8.95 44.02 24.58
C GLY A 75 9.02 43.13 25.84
N GLN A 76 8.87 43.73 27.03
CA GLN A 76 8.33 43.01 28.20
C GLN A 76 6.86 42.68 27.96
N ALA A 77 6.51 41.40 27.97
CA ALA A 77 5.14 40.93 28.07
C ALA A 77 4.98 40.01 29.29
N GLY A 78 4.15 40.46 30.24
CA GLY A 78 3.32 39.68 31.16
C GLY A 78 3.98 38.56 31.99
N SER A 79 4.00 38.76 33.31
CA SER A 79 4.13 37.69 34.30
C SER A 79 3.04 36.63 34.10
N ALA A 80 3.37 35.54 33.41
CA ALA A 80 2.55 34.34 33.38
C ALA A 80 2.64 33.64 34.74
N GLY A 81 1.47 33.34 35.30
CA GLY A 81 1.30 32.71 36.61
C GLY A 81 2.01 31.36 36.72
N GLN A 82 2.21 30.96 37.97
CA GLN A 82 2.75 29.67 38.38
C GLN A 82 2.35 28.55 37.43
N ALA A 83 3.35 27.95 36.79
CA ALA A 83 3.21 26.71 36.05
C ALA A 83 2.57 25.68 36.98
N GLY A 84 1.29 25.38 36.72
CA GLY A 84 0.62 24.22 37.29
C GLY A 84 1.47 22.99 36.97
N GLN A 85 1.66 22.16 38.00
CA GLN A 85 2.35 20.88 37.90
C GLN A 85 1.94 20.17 36.60
N ALA A 86 2.92 19.95 35.72
CA ALA A 86 2.77 19.09 34.57
C ALA A 86 2.12 17.79 35.04
N GLY A 87 0.93 17.53 34.50
CA GLY A 87 0.12 16.39 34.90
C GLY A 87 0.95 15.12 34.83
N GLN A 88 0.95 14.35 35.92
CA GLN A 88 1.26 12.93 35.86
C GLN A 88 0.48 12.37 34.67
N GLU A 89 1.18 11.80 33.68
CA GLU A 89 0.54 11.04 32.61
C GLU A 89 -0.45 10.08 33.27
N ALA A 90 -1.75 10.30 33.04
CA ALA A 90 -2.77 9.38 33.51
C ALA A 90 -2.40 8.02 32.90
N GLY A 91 -2.02 7.08 33.76
CA GLY A 91 -1.68 5.72 33.35
C GLY A 91 -2.79 5.11 32.49
N PRO A 92 -2.56 3.95 31.87
CA PRO A 92 -3.42 3.34 30.84
C PRO A 92 -4.86 2.95 31.27
N GLY A 93 -5.34 3.43 32.41
CA GLY A 93 -6.67 3.23 32.96
C GLY A 93 -6.78 2.02 33.88
N GLU A 94 -7.85 1.97 34.68
CA GLU A 94 -8.13 0.87 35.61
C GLU A 94 -8.24 -0.49 34.89
N GLN A 95 -8.90 -0.52 33.72
CA GLN A 95 -9.05 -1.77 32.96
C GLN A 95 -7.70 -2.35 32.51
N PHE A 96 -6.72 -1.50 32.19
CA PHE A 96 -5.38 -1.96 31.89
C PHE A 96 -4.71 -2.58 33.12
N ALA A 97 -4.79 -1.92 34.27
CA ALA A 97 -4.19 -2.41 35.51
C ALA A 97 -4.76 -3.80 35.89
N VAL A 98 -6.08 -3.98 35.80
CA VAL A 98 -6.75 -5.27 36.05
C VAL A 98 -6.27 -6.35 35.08
N ARG A 99 -6.24 -6.06 33.77
CA ARG A 99 -5.80 -7.02 32.74
C ARG A 99 -4.32 -7.37 32.86
N ALA A 100 -3.47 -6.40 33.22
CA ALA A 100 -2.06 -6.62 33.49
C ALA A 100 -1.85 -7.49 34.74
N ALA A 101 -2.63 -7.27 35.81
CA ALA A 101 -2.60 -8.12 37.00
C ALA A 101 -3.05 -9.56 36.69
N LYS A 102 -4.10 -9.75 35.86
CA LYS A 102 -4.48 -11.09 35.36
C LYS A 102 -3.33 -11.76 34.62
N ARG A 103 -2.66 -11.04 33.71
CA ARG A 103 -1.49 -11.54 32.97
C ARG A 103 -0.38 -12.01 33.92
N GLU A 104 -0.02 -11.22 34.92
CA GLU A 104 1.04 -11.63 35.87
C GLU A 104 0.62 -12.80 36.75
N ARG A 105 -0.65 -12.85 37.18
CA ARG A 105 -1.18 -14.00 37.93
C ARG A 105 -1.06 -15.29 37.13
N LEU A 106 -1.51 -15.30 35.86
CA LEU A 106 -1.41 -16.46 34.97
C LEU A 106 0.04 -16.95 34.84
N ARG A 107 0.99 -16.03 34.65
CA ARG A 107 2.43 -16.37 34.57
C ARG A 107 2.96 -16.96 35.86
N ALA A 108 2.59 -16.40 37.01
CA ALA A 108 3.01 -16.89 38.32
C ALA A 108 2.45 -18.30 38.61
N GLU A 109 1.28 -18.62 38.11
CA GLU A 109 0.64 -19.95 38.19
C GLU A 109 1.22 -20.95 37.16
N GLY A 110 2.18 -20.53 36.32
CA GLY A 110 2.79 -21.37 35.29
C GLY A 110 1.95 -21.50 34.02
N TRP A 111 0.86 -20.75 33.89
CA TRP A 111 0.00 -20.73 32.71
C TRP A 111 0.40 -19.59 31.77
N GLU A 112 1.09 -19.93 30.68
CA GLU A 112 1.61 -18.94 29.73
C GLU A 112 0.47 -18.20 29.00
N PRO A 113 0.29 -16.86 29.19
CA PRO A 113 -0.73 -16.07 28.49
C PRO A 113 -0.37 -15.73 27.03
N TYR A 114 0.85 -16.05 26.58
CA TYR A 114 1.33 -15.90 25.20
C TYR A 114 2.03 -17.17 24.70
N PRO A 115 1.30 -18.30 24.57
CA PRO A 115 1.91 -19.55 24.13
C PRO A 115 2.45 -19.44 22.70
N VAL A 116 3.62 -20.05 22.46
CA VAL A 116 4.27 -20.06 21.15
C VAL A 116 3.55 -20.97 20.14
N ARG A 117 2.89 -22.03 20.62
CA ARG A 117 2.16 -23.00 19.79
C ARG A 117 0.81 -23.33 20.41
N LEU A 118 -0.17 -23.51 19.53
CA LEU A 118 -1.52 -23.99 19.85
C LEU A 118 -1.87 -25.09 18.85
N PRO A 119 -2.62 -26.13 19.26
CA PRO A 119 -3.01 -27.23 18.38
C PRO A 119 -4.19 -26.82 17.47
N ILE A 120 -4.01 -25.75 16.69
CA ILE A 120 -4.96 -25.27 15.68
C ILE A 120 -4.98 -26.28 14.53
N THR A 121 -6.16 -26.74 14.15
CA THR A 121 -6.35 -27.73 13.07
C THR A 121 -7.02 -27.12 11.84
N THR A 122 -7.71 -26.00 11.98
CA THR A 122 -8.44 -25.34 10.88
C THR A 122 -8.68 -23.86 11.16
N THR A 123 -9.24 -23.13 10.18
CA THR A 123 -9.63 -21.72 10.31
C THR A 123 -11.13 -21.57 10.58
N ILE A 124 -11.52 -20.42 11.13
CA ILE A 124 -12.93 -20.07 11.32
C ILE A 124 -13.68 -20.07 9.98
N ALA A 125 -13.10 -19.46 8.93
CA ALA A 125 -13.67 -19.47 7.59
C ALA A 125 -13.94 -20.89 7.05
N ALA A 126 -12.98 -21.81 7.17
CA ALA A 126 -13.14 -23.19 6.70
C ALA A 126 -14.24 -23.95 7.45
N VAL A 127 -14.41 -23.69 8.75
CA VAL A 127 -15.53 -24.26 9.53
C VAL A 127 -16.87 -23.73 9.00
N ARG A 128 -16.98 -22.42 8.75
CA ARG A 128 -18.23 -21.84 8.20
C ARG A 128 -18.57 -22.39 6.82
N GLU A 129 -17.58 -22.50 5.94
CA GLU A 129 -17.75 -23.05 4.60
C GLU A 129 -18.25 -24.51 4.67
N ARG A 130 -17.58 -25.35 5.45
CA ARG A 130 -17.89 -26.77 5.52
C ARG A 130 -19.22 -27.06 6.24
N TYR A 131 -19.57 -26.31 7.28
CA TYR A 131 -20.70 -26.64 8.17
C TYR A 131 -21.81 -25.59 8.20
N GLY A 132 -21.77 -24.57 7.33
CA GLY A 132 -22.80 -23.53 7.26
C GLY A 132 -24.20 -24.04 6.93
N HIS A 133 -24.32 -25.27 6.46
CA HIS A 133 -25.58 -25.95 6.12
C HIS A 133 -26.30 -26.60 7.33
N LEU A 134 -25.65 -26.68 8.50
CA LEU A 134 -26.22 -27.34 9.68
C LEU A 134 -27.48 -26.62 10.19
N GLN A 135 -28.56 -27.38 10.36
CA GLN A 135 -29.82 -26.91 10.90
C GLN A 135 -29.74 -26.74 12.42
N ALA A 136 -30.61 -25.90 13.00
CA ALA A 136 -30.65 -25.63 14.42
C ALA A 136 -30.73 -26.91 15.27
N GLY A 137 -29.79 -27.06 16.21
CA GLY A 137 -29.69 -28.22 17.11
C GLY A 137 -28.99 -29.45 16.52
N GLN A 138 -28.54 -29.41 15.25
CA GLN A 138 -27.71 -30.48 14.70
C GLN A 138 -26.30 -30.45 15.30
N GLU A 139 -25.77 -31.64 15.59
CA GLU A 139 -24.39 -31.82 16.07
C GLU A 139 -23.64 -32.72 15.10
N THR A 140 -22.31 -32.56 15.06
CA THR A 140 -21.42 -33.45 14.31
C THR A 140 -20.44 -34.13 15.27
N ASP A 141 -19.75 -35.17 14.79
CA ASP A 141 -18.62 -35.79 15.48
C ASP A 141 -17.27 -35.16 15.04
N ASP A 142 -17.31 -34.18 14.13
CA ASP A 142 -16.11 -33.52 13.62
C ASP A 142 -15.52 -32.58 14.68
N VAL A 143 -14.30 -32.89 15.13
CA VAL A 143 -13.55 -32.12 16.12
C VAL A 143 -12.59 -31.15 15.42
N VAL A 144 -12.64 -29.89 15.84
CA VAL A 144 -11.79 -28.82 15.30
C VAL A 144 -11.08 -28.06 16.42
N GLY A 145 -9.87 -27.58 16.13
CA GLY A 145 -9.14 -26.60 16.92
C GLY A 145 -9.06 -25.30 16.15
N VAL A 146 -9.72 -24.25 16.64
CA VAL A 146 -9.75 -22.91 16.03
C VAL A 146 -9.21 -21.87 17.00
N ALA A 147 -8.71 -20.76 16.48
CA ALA A 147 -8.34 -19.61 17.29
C ALA A 147 -8.89 -18.32 16.69
N GLY A 148 -9.21 -17.37 17.55
CA GLY A 148 -9.68 -16.05 17.13
C GLY A 148 -9.78 -15.07 18.29
N ARG A 149 -10.06 -13.82 17.95
CA ARG A 149 -10.26 -12.75 18.94
C ARG A 149 -11.67 -12.81 19.50
N VAL A 150 -11.80 -12.75 20.83
CA VAL A 150 -13.09 -12.64 21.51
C VAL A 150 -13.67 -11.24 21.26
N VAL A 151 -14.67 -11.16 20.38
CA VAL A 151 -15.38 -9.91 20.04
C VAL A 151 -16.73 -9.77 20.76
N PHE A 152 -17.26 -10.89 21.28
CA PHE A 152 -18.44 -10.91 22.14
C PHE A 152 -18.26 -12.00 23.21
N LEU A 153 -18.73 -11.73 24.44
CA LEU A 153 -18.61 -12.64 25.56
C LEU A 153 -19.86 -12.56 26.44
N ARG A 154 -20.49 -13.71 26.71
CA ARG A 154 -21.65 -13.81 27.58
C ARG A 154 -21.53 -15.02 28.51
N ASN A 155 -21.47 -14.74 29.81
CA ASN A 155 -21.36 -15.76 30.84
C ASN A 155 -22.73 -16.03 31.47
N THR A 156 -23.14 -17.31 31.52
CA THR A 156 -24.31 -17.77 32.28
C THR A 156 -23.88 -18.89 33.25
N GLY A 157 -24.71 -19.19 34.26
CA GLY A 157 -24.37 -20.08 35.38
C GLY A 157 -23.41 -21.23 35.03
N ARG A 158 -23.84 -22.19 34.20
CA ARG A 158 -23.03 -23.37 33.78
C ARG A 158 -22.62 -23.38 32.31
N LEU A 159 -22.80 -22.27 31.59
CA LEU A 159 -22.54 -22.19 30.15
C LEU A 159 -22.04 -20.79 29.77
N CYS A 160 -20.92 -20.71 29.07
CA CYS A 160 -20.39 -19.47 28.52
C CYS A 160 -20.46 -19.51 26.99
N PHE A 161 -20.65 -18.34 26.40
CA PHE A 161 -20.64 -18.13 24.97
C PHE A 161 -19.60 -17.06 24.65
N ALA A 162 -18.73 -17.33 23.68
CA ALA A 162 -17.83 -16.34 23.12
C ALA A 162 -17.98 -16.33 21.60
N THR A 163 -17.99 -15.15 20.99
CA THR A 163 -17.85 -15.05 19.53
C THR A 163 -16.39 -14.76 19.22
N LEU A 164 -15.78 -15.65 18.46
CA LEU A 164 -14.42 -15.52 17.98
C LEU A 164 -14.44 -14.92 16.58
N ALA A 165 -13.60 -13.92 16.32
CA ALA A 165 -13.37 -13.37 14.99
C ALA A 165 -11.95 -13.70 14.52
N ASP A 166 -11.81 -14.14 13.27
CA ASP A 166 -10.50 -14.24 12.62
C ASP A 166 -10.06 -12.89 12.02
N GLY A 167 -8.89 -12.89 11.37
CA GLY A 167 -8.33 -11.69 10.73
C GLY A 167 -9.15 -11.17 9.55
N ALA A 168 -9.96 -12.02 8.90
CA ALA A 168 -10.87 -11.57 7.85
C ALA A 168 -12.09 -10.85 8.43
N GLY A 169 -12.42 -11.16 9.68
CA GLY A 169 -13.64 -10.72 10.36
C GLY A 169 -14.73 -11.77 10.32
N THR A 170 -14.46 -12.97 9.78
CA THR A 170 -15.39 -14.09 9.87
C THR A 170 -15.50 -14.51 11.33
N THR A 171 -16.73 -14.72 11.78
CA THR A 171 -17.01 -15.05 13.18
C THR A 171 -17.46 -16.49 13.38
N LEU A 172 -17.20 -17.05 14.56
CA LEU A 172 -17.69 -18.37 14.96
C LEU A 172 -17.97 -18.36 16.47
N GLN A 173 -19.07 -18.97 16.88
CA GLN A 173 -19.40 -19.09 18.30
C GLN A 173 -18.59 -20.22 18.95
N ALA A 174 -18.06 -19.99 20.14
CA ALA A 174 -17.55 -21.00 21.04
C ALA A 174 -18.53 -21.17 22.21
N MET A 175 -18.88 -22.41 22.52
CA MET A 175 -19.76 -22.77 23.64
C MET A 175 -18.95 -23.55 24.67
N LEU A 176 -18.88 -23.04 25.90
CA LEU A 176 -18.12 -23.64 26.98
C LEU A 176 -19.06 -24.07 28.11
N SER A 177 -19.25 -25.38 28.27
CA SER A 177 -20.18 -25.95 29.25
C SER A 177 -19.42 -26.53 30.45
N ALA A 178 -19.91 -26.27 31.67
CA ALA A 178 -19.33 -26.87 32.88
C ALA A 178 -19.35 -28.40 32.86
N LYS A 179 -20.27 -29.00 32.09
CA LYS A 179 -20.36 -30.47 31.92
C LYS A 179 -19.26 -31.02 31.00
N ALA A 180 -18.73 -30.21 30.10
CA ALA A 180 -17.79 -30.61 29.06
C ALA A 180 -16.34 -30.20 29.38
N LEU A 181 -16.10 -29.55 30.51
CA LEU A 181 -14.80 -29.02 30.92
C LEU A 181 -14.34 -29.60 32.26
N PRO A 182 -13.03 -29.61 32.54
CA PRO A 182 -12.50 -29.99 33.84
C PRO A 182 -13.13 -29.20 35.00
N GLY A 183 -13.30 -29.86 36.14
CA GLY A 183 -13.87 -29.25 37.35
C GLY A 183 -12.98 -28.21 38.02
N SER A 184 -11.66 -28.26 37.75
CA SER A 184 -10.66 -27.35 38.31
C SER A 184 -9.53 -27.08 37.30
N GLY A 185 -8.59 -26.17 37.65
CA GLY A 185 -7.47 -25.81 36.78
C GLY A 185 -7.77 -24.68 35.79
N HIS A 186 -6.74 -24.29 35.04
CA HIS A 186 -6.74 -23.21 34.06
C HIS A 186 -7.58 -23.51 32.82
N THR A 187 -7.96 -24.77 32.60
CA THR A 187 -8.82 -25.21 31.50
C THR A 187 -10.30 -25.36 31.89
N SER A 188 -10.64 -25.09 33.15
CA SER A 188 -12.02 -25.16 33.66
C SER A 188 -12.91 -24.01 33.16
N LEU A 189 -14.24 -24.16 33.30
CA LEU A 189 -15.17 -23.06 33.03
C LEU A 189 -14.97 -21.88 34.00
N ALA A 190 -14.55 -22.14 35.24
CA ALA A 190 -14.32 -21.10 36.23
C ALA A 190 -13.14 -20.20 35.81
N ALA A 191 -12.02 -20.81 35.39
CA ALA A 191 -10.87 -20.09 34.86
C ALA A 191 -11.22 -19.28 33.60
N PHE A 192 -12.03 -19.84 32.70
CA PHE A 192 -12.49 -19.09 31.51
C PHE A 192 -13.19 -17.78 31.91
N LYS A 193 -14.08 -17.84 32.90
CA LYS A 193 -14.85 -16.67 33.37
C LYS A 193 -13.99 -15.63 34.06
N SER A 194 -12.95 -16.03 34.80
CA SER A 194 -12.06 -15.09 35.48
C SER A 194 -11.03 -14.48 34.54
N ASP A 195 -10.58 -15.24 33.55
CA ASP A 195 -9.32 -14.96 32.87
C ASP A 195 -9.50 -14.41 31.46
N VAL A 196 -10.62 -14.71 30.79
CA VAL A 196 -10.91 -14.22 29.44
C VAL A 196 -11.68 -12.92 29.49
N ASP A 197 -11.19 -11.91 28.76
CA ASP A 197 -11.81 -10.61 28.58
C ASP A 197 -12.07 -10.34 27.09
N LEU A 198 -12.98 -9.41 26.78
CA LEU A 198 -13.16 -8.92 25.41
C LEU A 198 -11.83 -8.38 24.85
N GLY A 199 -11.50 -8.79 23.62
CA GLY A 199 -10.28 -8.45 22.92
C GLY A 199 -9.16 -9.50 23.04
N ASP A 200 -9.23 -10.44 23.98
CA ASP A 200 -8.28 -11.54 24.07
C ASP A 200 -8.34 -12.43 22.82
N HIS A 201 -7.22 -13.01 22.43
CA HIS A 201 -7.23 -14.14 21.49
C HIS A 201 -7.31 -15.43 22.29
N VAL A 202 -8.20 -16.33 21.87
CA VAL A 202 -8.37 -17.63 22.50
C VAL A 202 -8.36 -18.73 21.45
N PHE A 203 -7.78 -19.86 21.83
CA PHE A 203 -7.93 -21.14 21.17
C PHE A 203 -9.12 -21.88 21.76
N VAL A 204 -9.88 -22.58 20.91
CA VAL A 204 -10.98 -23.46 21.30
C VAL A 204 -10.89 -24.75 20.50
N HIS A 205 -10.98 -25.87 21.20
CA HIS A 205 -10.98 -27.22 20.67
C HIS A 205 -12.30 -27.91 21.02
N GLY A 206 -12.93 -28.58 20.05
CA GLY A 206 -14.10 -29.42 20.31
C GLY A 206 -14.94 -29.67 19.07
N ARG A 207 -16.15 -30.19 19.26
CA ARG A 207 -17.04 -30.63 18.17
C ARG A 207 -17.75 -29.47 17.50
N VAL A 208 -17.96 -29.55 16.19
CA VAL A 208 -18.77 -28.58 15.44
C VAL A 208 -20.26 -28.91 15.61
N ILE A 209 -21.04 -27.91 15.99
CA ILE A 209 -22.50 -28.02 16.19
C ILE A 209 -23.23 -26.78 15.68
N SER A 210 -24.53 -26.88 15.47
CA SER A 210 -25.43 -25.74 15.36
C SER A 210 -26.26 -25.64 16.65
N SER A 211 -26.18 -24.50 17.33
CA SER A 211 -26.94 -24.30 18.58
C SER A 211 -28.45 -24.43 18.36
N ARG A 212 -29.24 -24.54 19.43
CA ARG A 212 -30.71 -24.55 19.33
C ARG A 212 -31.30 -23.31 18.66
N ARG A 213 -30.53 -22.22 18.54
CA ARG A 213 -30.93 -20.99 17.86
C ARG A 213 -30.43 -20.91 16.41
N GLY A 214 -29.79 -21.96 15.90
CA GLY A 214 -29.21 -21.99 14.55
C GLY A 214 -27.81 -21.40 14.43
N GLU A 215 -27.20 -20.90 15.52
CA GLU A 215 -25.85 -20.35 15.47
C GLU A 215 -24.79 -21.46 15.39
N LEU A 216 -24.00 -21.47 14.31
CA LEU A 216 -22.86 -22.39 14.12
C LEU A 216 -21.82 -22.17 15.21
N SER A 217 -21.42 -23.24 15.88
CA SER A 217 -20.60 -23.20 17.09
C SER A 217 -19.58 -24.33 17.17
N VAL A 218 -18.51 -24.10 17.93
CA VAL A 218 -17.66 -25.17 18.48
C VAL A 218 -18.06 -25.41 19.93
N MET A 219 -18.52 -26.61 20.25
CA MET A 219 -18.73 -27.06 21.63
C MET A 219 -17.39 -27.46 22.22
N ALA A 220 -16.86 -26.66 23.14
CA ALA A 220 -15.52 -26.83 23.69
C ALA A 220 -15.43 -28.13 24.51
N GLU A 221 -14.51 -29.02 24.12
CA GLU A 221 -14.29 -30.33 24.70
C GLU A 221 -12.78 -30.63 24.72
N PRO A 222 -12.21 -31.09 25.84
CA PRO A 222 -10.79 -31.43 25.90
C PRO A 222 -10.54 -32.81 25.30
N LEU A 223 -9.31 -33.05 24.84
CA LEU A 223 -8.81 -34.41 24.69
C LEU A 223 -8.17 -34.81 26.03
N LEU A 224 -8.72 -35.84 26.67
CA LEU A 224 -8.18 -36.37 27.92
C LEU A 224 -7.09 -37.42 27.68
N ARG A 225 -6.32 -37.72 28.73
CA ARG A 225 -5.37 -38.84 28.73
C ARG A 225 -6.08 -40.17 28.47
N GLU A 226 -5.33 -41.14 27.95
CA GLU A 226 -5.84 -42.49 27.75
C GLU A 226 -6.35 -43.10 29.08
N GLY A 227 -7.55 -43.68 29.04
CA GLY A 227 -8.22 -44.25 30.20
C GLY A 227 -9.13 -43.28 30.98
N ALA A 228 -9.13 -41.98 30.67
CA ALA A 228 -10.06 -41.00 31.21
C ALA A 228 -11.18 -40.66 30.22
N GLY A 229 -12.40 -40.50 30.71
CA GLY A 229 -13.59 -40.20 29.91
C GLY A 229 -14.39 -39.00 30.41
N ALA A 230 -15.49 -38.71 29.74
CA ALA A 230 -16.35 -37.57 30.09
C ALA A 230 -16.92 -37.62 31.52
N ALA A 231 -17.04 -38.82 32.10
CA ALA A 231 -17.49 -38.99 33.49
C ALA A 231 -16.46 -38.50 34.52
N ASP A 232 -15.18 -38.42 34.15
CA ASP A 232 -14.08 -38.03 35.03
C ASP A 232 -13.83 -36.52 35.04
N LEU A 233 -14.39 -35.78 34.06
CA LEU A 233 -14.25 -34.32 33.93
C LEU A 233 -14.54 -33.54 35.23
N PRO A 234 -15.55 -33.87 36.06
CA PRO A 234 -15.79 -33.16 37.31
C PRO A 234 -14.62 -33.24 38.31
N GLY A 235 -13.82 -34.31 38.26
CA GLY A 235 -12.64 -34.51 39.10
C GLY A 235 -11.31 -34.19 38.39
N ALA A 236 -11.32 -34.02 37.07
CA ALA A 236 -10.13 -33.77 36.27
C ALA A 236 -9.53 -32.37 36.54
N GLY A 237 -8.21 -32.29 36.47
CA GLY A 237 -7.43 -31.05 36.46
C GLY A 237 -6.67 -30.85 35.16
N ASP A 238 -5.83 -29.82 35.10
CA ASP A 238 -5.05 -29.49 33.89
C ASP A 238 -4.08 -30.62 33.49
N ASP A 239 -3.59 -31.37 34.46
CA ASP A 239 -2.73 -32.53 34.22
C ASP A 239 -3.45 -33.55 33.33
N ASP A 240 -4.72 -33.86 33.58
CA ASP A 240 -5.49 -34.90 32.89
C ASP A 240 -5.85 -34.60 31.42
N VAL A 241 -5.45 -33.43 30.94
CA VAL A 241 -5.79 -32.89 29.63
C VAL A 241 -4.58 -32.96 28.69
N VAL A 242 -4.76 -33.65 27.55
CA VAL A 242 -3.77 -33.71 26.46
C VAL A 242 -3.93 -32.52 25.52
N VAL A 243 -5.17 -32.20 25.13
CA VAL A 243 -5.52 -31.00 24.36
C VAL A 243 -6.57 -30.22 25.13
N PRO A 244 -6.30 -28.97 25.52
CA PRO A 244 -7.26 -28.19 26.27
C PRO A 244 -8.44 -27.79 25.38
N ALA A 245 -9.65 -27.91 25.92
CA ALA A 245 -10.88 -27.43 25.27
C ALA A 245 -10.81 -25.96 24.90
N TRP A 246 -10.05 -25.17 25.66
CA TRP A 246 -9.75 -23.78 25.37
C TRP A 246 -8.42 -23.35 26.00
N ARG A 247 -7.79 -22.32 25.45
CA ARG A 247 -6.58 -21.69 26.01
C ARG A 247 -6.47 -20.24 25.57
N ILE A 248 -5.95 -19.34 26.42
CA ILE A 248 -5.56 -17.99 25.99
C ILE A 248 -4.40 -18.10 25.00
N ALA A 249 -4.57 -17.51 23.83
CA ALA A 249 -3.54 -17.41 22.79
C ALA A 249 -2.74 -16.10 22.90
N SER A 250 -3.41 -15.00 23.26
CA SER A 250 -2.76 -13.73 23.54
C SER A 250 -3.66 -12.86 24.41
N LYS A 251 -3.20 -12.53 25.62
CA LYS A 251 -3.91 -11.62 26.52
C LYS A 251 -3.87 -10.17 26.02
N ALA A 252 -5.03 -9.55 25.85
CA ALA A 252 -5.18 -8.14 25.51
C ALA A 252 -5.22 -7.27 26.77
N LEU A 253 -4.20 -6.43 26.94
CA LEU A 253 -4.09 -5.54 28.11
C LEU A 253 -4.96 -4.28 27.98
N ARG A 254 -5.23 -3.84 26.76
CA ARG A 254 -6.13 -2.71 26.49
C ARG A 254 -7.49 -3.24 26.03
N PRO A 255 -8.61 -2.65 26.48
CA PRO A 255 -9.93 -3.01 25.96
C PRO A 255 -10.08 -2.60 24.50
N LEU A 256 -10.98 -3.28 23.80
CA LEU A 256 -11.43 -2.83 22.48
C LEU A 256 -12.18 -1.49 22.61
N PRO A 257 -12.15 -0.64 21.58
CA PRO A 257 -13.02 0.54 21.51
C PRO A 257 -14.49 0.13 21.66
N LYS A 258 -15.28 0.94 22.36
CA LYS A 258 -16.73 0.76 22.39
C LYS A 258 -17.32 1.29 21.08
N VAL A 259 -18.08 0.45 20.40
CA VAL A 259 -18.96 0.86 19.29
C VAL A 259 -20.39 0.69 19.77
N TRP A 260 -21.20 1.74 19.67
CA TRP A 260 -22.59 1.72 20.12
C TRP A 260 -23.43 2.76 19.37
N THR A 261 -24.73 2.53 19.24
CA THR A 261 -25.66 3.50 18.66
C THR A 261 -26.21 4.42 19.74
N ASN A 262 -26.06 5.73 19.56
CA ASN A 262 -26.59 6.71 20.50
C ASN A 262 -28.11 6.92 20.36
N GLU A 263 -28.68 7.73 21.25
CA GLU A 263 -30.12 8.04 21.25
C GLU A 263 -30.59 8.72 19.96
N ALA A 264 -29.68 9.36 19.22
CA ALA A 264 -29.94 9.98 17.91
C ALA A 264 -29.85 8.97 16.74
N GLY A 265 -29.54 7.69 17.00
CA GLY A 265 -29.38 6.66 15.98
C GLY A 265 -28.00 6.66 15.33
N GLU A 266 -27.04 7.45 15.82
CA GLU A 266 -25.69 7.56 15.25
C GLU A 266 -24.76 6.51 15.86
N GLU A 267 -23.95 5.87 15.02
CA GLU A 267 -22.92 4.95 15.50
C GLU A 267 -21.72 5.73 16.08
N VAL A 268 -21.60 5.70 17.40
CA VAL A 268 -20.42 6.21 18.10
C VAL A 268 -19.31 5.18 17.95
N SER A 269 -18.33 5.52 17.12
CA SER A 269 -17.13 4.72 16.83
C SER A 269 -15.86 5.58 16.92
N LEU A 270 -14.72 5.07 16.46
CA LEU A 270 -13.49 5.85 16.36
C LEU A 270 -13.70 7.05 15.43
N SER A 271 -13.29 8.24 15.87
CA SER A 271 -13.21 9.43 15.00
C SER A 271 -12.25 9.19 13.84
N GLU A 272 -12.41 9.92 12.73
CA GLU A 272 -11.55 9.78 11.55
C GLU A 272 -10.06 9.93 11.89
N ASP A 273 -9.69 10.94 12.68
CA ASP A 273 -8.31 11.12 13.16
C ASP A 273 -7.79 9.88 13.94
N ASN A 274 -8.64 9.28 14.79
CA ASN A 274 -8.26 8.06 15.49
C ASN A 274 -8.19 6.83 14.58
N ARG A 275 -9.01 6.74 13.52
CA ARG A 275 -8.92 5.64 12.55
C ARG A 275 -7.58 5.67 11.81
N VAL A 276 -7.14 6.86 11.43
CA VAL A 276 -5.86 7.11 10.76
C VAL A 276 -4.68 6.84 11.73
N ARG A 277 -4.74 7.34 12.96
CA ARG A 277 -3.67 7.18 13.97
C ARG A 277 -3.56 5.77 14.54
N ARG A 278 -4.70 5.09 14.70
CA ARG A 278 -4.83 3.78 15.35
C ARG A 278 -5.48 2.81 14.37
N ARG A 279 -4.88 2.67 13.18
CA ARG A 279 -5.42 1.82 12.11
C ARG A 279 -5.63 0.39 12.58
N GLU A 280 -4.82 -0.12 13.50
CA GLU A 280 -5.01 -1.45 14.08
C GLU A 280 -6.35 -1.58 14.82
N LEU A 281 -6.88 -0.51 15.41
CA LEU A 281 -8.19 -0.49 16.05
C LEU A 281 -9.31 -0.37 15.01
N ASP A 282 -9.12 0.45 13.99
CA ASP A 282 -10.08 0.59 12.90
C ASP A 282 -10.26 -0.73 12.11
N LEU A 283 -9.16 -1.41 11.79
CA LEU A 283 -9.18 -2.74 11.18
C LEU A 283 -9.91 -3.79 12.05
N LEU A 284 -9.91 -3.62 13.38
CA LEU A 284 -10.67 -4.50 14.26
C LEU A 284 -12.17 -4.22 14.21
N THR A 285 -12.56 -2.94 14.20
CA THR A 285 -13.96 -2.55 14.37
C THR A 285 -14.73 -2.42 13.06
N ARG A 286 -14.08 -2.10 11.93
CA ARG A 286 -14.74 -1.75 10.68
C ARG A 286 -14.40 -2.72 9.55
N PRO A 287 -15.38 -3.46 9.00
CA PRO A 287 -15.17 -4.33 7.84
C PRO A 287 -14.56 -3.60 6.63
N ALA A 288 -15.09 -2.41 6.29
CA ALA A 288 -14.62 -1.61 5.17
C ALA A 288 -13.11 -1.29 5.23
N ALA A 289 -12.55 -1.08 6.43
CA ALA A 289 -11.11 -0.84 6.59
C ALA A 289 -10.28 -2.08 6.21
N ARG A 290 -10.76 -3.28 6.56
CA ARG A 290 -10.12 -4.54 6.17
C ARG A 290 -10.26 -4.79 4.68
N ASP A 291 -11.43 -4.49 4.12
CA ASP A 291 -11.72 -4.69 2.70
C ASP A 291 -10.83 -3.80 1.84
N MET A 292 -10.60 -2.54 2.22
CA MET A 292 -9.66 -1.65 1.53
C MET A 292 -8.23 -2.21 1.47
N VAL A 293 -7.74 -2.86 2.53
CA VAL A 293 -6.41 -3.54 2.50
C VAL A 293 -6.38 -4.63 1.43
N ARG A 294 -7.47 -5.39 1.27
CA ARG A 294 -7.58 -6.45 0.25
C ARG A 294 -7.76 -5.86 -1.14
N THR A 295 -8.58 -4.82 -1.29
CA THR A 295 -8.77 -4.10 -2.55
C THR A 295 -7.44 -3.53 -3.05
N ARG A 296 -6.66 -2.86 -2.19
CA ARG A 296 -5.31 -2.40 -2.53
C ARG A 296 -4.43 -3.55 -3.03
N ALA A 297 -4.37 -4.65 -2.28
CA ALA A 297 -3.57 -5.81 -2.66
C ALA A 297 -4.02 -6.42 -4.00
N ALA A 298 -5.33 -6.49 -4.26
CA ALA A 298 -5.91 -7.01 -5.49
C ALA A 298 -5.63 -6.10 -6.70
N VAL A 299 -5.79 -4.79 -6.54
CA VAL A 299 -5.47 -3.79 -7.58
C VAL A 299 -3.99 -3.86 -7.95
N VAL A 300 -3.09 -3.81 -6.96
CA VAL A 300 -1.64 -3.87 -7.20
C VAL A 300 -1.24 -5.19 -7.86
N ARG A 301 -1.83 -6.31 -7.44
CA ARG A 301 -1.62 -7.61 -8.10
C ARG A 301 -2.10 -7.59 -9.55
N SER A 302 -3.28 -7.05 -9.82
CA SER A 302 -3.84 -6.97 -11.17
C SER A 302 -2.93 -6.14 -12.10
N LEU A 303 -2.42 -5.01 -11.62
CA LEU A 303 -1.46 -4.20 -12.38
C LEU A 303 -0.20 -5.00 -12.76
N ARG A 304 0.42 -5.69 -11.79
CA ARG A 304 1.59 -6.55 -12.07
C ARG A 304 1.26 -7.68 -13.06
N ASP A 305 0.16 -8.39 -12.83
CA ASP A 305 -0.26 -9.48 -13.71
C ASP A 305 -0.58 -8.96 -15.12
N ASN A 306 -1.03 -7.72 -15.26
CA ASN A 306 -1.31 -7.06 -16.53
C ASN A 306 -0.02 -6.76 -17.31
N PHE A 307 1.01 -6.21 -16.65
CA PHE A 307 2.34 -6.00 -17.22
C PHE A 307 3.04 -7.30 -17.62
N HIS A 308 3.00 -8.33 -16.76
CA HIS A 308 3.61 -9.63 -17.06
C HIS A 308 3.03 -10.30 -18.31
N ARG A 309 1.73 -10.10 -18.59
CA ARG A 309 1.10 -10.63 -19.81
C ARG A 309 1.55 -9.91 -21.09
N ARG A 310 2.24 -8.78 -20.96
CA ARG A 310 2.75 -7.93 -22.06
C ARG A 310 4.28 -7.96 -22.16
N ASP A 311 4.92 -8.90 -21.46
CA ASP A 311 6.37 -9.08 -21.43
C ASP A 311 7.14 -7.87 -20.87
N TYR A 312 6.51 -7.06 -20.02
CA TYR A 312 7.19 -6.03 -19.26
C TYR A 312 8.00 -6.64 -18.10
N LEU A 313 9.17 -6.08 -17.84
CA LEU A 313 10.05 -6.48 -16.74
C LEU A 313 9.94 -5.51 -15.56
N GLU A 314 9.63 -6.04 -14.37
CA GLU A 314 9.63 -5.25 -13.13
C GLU A 314 11.08 -4.99 -12.71
N LEU A 315 11.46 -3.72 -12.52
CA LEU A 315 12.76 -3.31 -12.05
C LEU A 315 12.70 -2.70 -10.64
N GLU A 316 13.84 -2.67 -9.96
CA GLU A 316 14.05 -1.92 -8.72
C GLU A 316 15.14 -0.87 -8.96
N THR A 317 14.76 0.41 -8.92
CA THR A 317 15.69 1.53 -9.09
C THR A 317 16.07 2.17 -7.74
N PRO A 318 17.19 2.93 -7.64
CA PRO A 318 17.63 3.51 -6.38
C PRO A 318 16.61 4.50 -5.78
N MET A 319 16.22 4.27 -4.52
CA MET A 319 15.43 5.22 -3.74
C MET A 319 16.26 6.33 -3.09
N LEU A 320 17.53 6.04 -2.78
CA LEU A 320 18.50 7.03 -2.33
C LEU A 320 19.35 7.43 -3.53
N GLN A 321 19.34 8.72 -3.87
CA GLN A 321 19.96 9.26 -5.07
C GLN A 321 20.91 10.41 -4.70
N VAL A 322 22.00 10.54 -5.45
CA VAL A 322 22.96 11.66 -5.29
C VAL A 322 22.43 12.96 -5.91
N ILE A 323 21.56 12.83 -6.91
CA ILE A 323 20.83 13.89 -7.59
C ILE A 323 19.39 13.36 -7.74
N HIS A 324 18.40 14.18 -7.42
CA HIS A 324 16.99 13.85 -7.64
C HIS A 324 16.54 14.37 -9.00
N GLY A 325 15.63 13.66 -9.66
CA GLY A 325 15.10 14.05 -10.97
C GLY A 325 13.89 13.21 -11.37
N GLY A 326 13.39 13.43 -12.59
CA GLY A 326 12.23 12.72 -13.14
C GLY A 326 10.86 13.31 -12.74
N ALA A 327 10.83 14.36 -11.94
CA ALA A 327 9.63 15.15 -11.65
C ALA A 327 10.02 16.56 -11.19
N ALA A 328 9.08 17.50 -11.22
CA ALA A 328 9.20 18.78 -10.53
C ALA A 328 8.59 18.65 -9.14
N ALA A 329 9.42 18.47 -8.11
CA ALA A 329 9.00 18.26 -6.73
C ALA A 329 10.15 18.49 -5.76
N ARG A 330 9.84 19.00 -4.55
CA ARG A 330 10.87 19.16 -3.51
C ARG A 330 11.26 17.80 -2.93
N PRO A 331 12.54 17.40 -2.89
CA PRO A 331 12.96 16.13 -2.33
C PRO A 331 13.05 16.18 -0.79
N PHE A 332 13.04 15.00 -0.16
CA PHE A 332 13.60 14.84 1.19
C PHE A 332 15.11 14.67 1.10
N ILE A 333 15.83 15.30 2.04
CA ILE A 333 17.29 15.25 2.14
C ILE A 333 17.67 14.45 3.38
N THR A 334 18.65 13.56 3.24
CA THR A 334 19.25 12.80 4.34
C THR A 334 20.76 12.76 4.20
N HIS A 335 21.47 12.29 5.23
CA HIS A 335 22.93 12.28 5.28
C HIS A 335 23.48 10.85 5.38
N MET A 336 24.42 10.50 4.49
CA MET A 336 25.11 9.21 4.49
C MET A 336 26.43 9.29 5.26
N ASN A 337 26.42 8.81 6.51
CA ASN A 337 27.60 8.83 7.39
C ASN A 337 28.87 8.18 6.79
N ALA A 338 28.73 7.16 5.94
CA ALA A 338 29.87 6.41 5.42
C ALA A 338 30.67 7.17 4.35
N PHE A 339 30.01 8.04 3.57
CA PHE A 339 30.64 8.85 2.53
C PHE A 339 30.62 10.35 2.83
N ASP A 340 30.08 10.73 4.00
CA ASP A 340 29.98 12.12 4.46
C ASP A 340 29.36 13.03 3.38
N MET A 341 28.21 12.61 2.84
CA MET A 341 27.51 13.30 1.78
C MET A 341 26.00 13.29 1.98
N ASP A 342 25.33 14.28 1.41
CA ASP A 342 23.88 14.30 1.37
C ASP A 342 23.35 13.38 0.26
N LEU A 343 22.20 12.78 0.52
CA LEU A 343 21.42 11.97 -0.41
C LEU A 343 19.98 12.46 -0.41
N TYR A 344 19.31 12.23 -1.53
CA TYR A 344 17.93 12.61 -1.74
C TYR A 344 17.07 11.34 -1.83
N LEU A 345 15.91 11.34 -1.19
CA LEU A 345 14.89 10.34 -1.50
C LEU A 345 14.28 10.67 -2.86
N ARG A 346 14.12 9.65 -3.70
CA ARG A 346 13.61 9.81 -5.07
C ARG A 346 12.21 10.42 -5.09
N ILE A 347 11.98 11.29 -6.07
CA ILE A 347 10.68 11.91 -6.36
C ILE A 347 9.93 11.21 -7.52
N ALA A 348 10.67 10.46 -8.34
CA ALA A 348 10.23 9.66 -9.48
C ALA A 348 11.25 8.54 -9.79
N THR A 349 10.87 7.57 -10.62
CA THR A 349 11.77 6.49 -11.10
C THR A 349 12.30 6.72 -12.53
N GLU A 350 11.71 7.68 -13.23
CA GLU A 350 11.85 7.98 -14.66
C GLU A 350 13.28 7.91 -15.18
N ILE A 351 14.21 8.64 -14.56
CA ILE A 351 15.60 8.75 -15.02
C ILE A 351 16.27 7.37 -15.09
N TYR A 352 16.04 6.51 -14.10
CA TYR A 352 16.66 5.18 -14.06
C TYR A 352 15.95 4.18 -14.99
N LEU A 353 14.64 4.29 -15.15
CA LEU A 353 13.90 3.45 -16.10
C LEU A 353 14.29 3.77 -17.54
N LYS A 354 14.44 5.05 -17.90
CA LYS A 354 14.99 5.46 -19.21
C LYS A 354 16.40 4.90 -19.43
N ARG A 355 17.26 4.95 -18.43
CA ARG A 355 18.61 4.34 -18.50
C ARG A 355 18.56 2.83 -18.72
N ALA A 356 17.59 2.12 -18.15
CA ALA A 356 17.39 0.70 -18.42
C ALA A 356 17.00 0.43 -19.87
N VAL A 357 16.12 1.27 -20.45
CA VAL A 357 15.74 1.20 -21.87
C VAL A 357 16.94 1.50 -22.77
N VAL A 358 17.78 2.50 -22.46
CA VAL A 358 19.09 2.71 -23.15
C VAL A 358 19.94 1.43 -23.11
N GLY A 359 19.93 0.74 -21.96
CA GLY A 359 20.62 -0.55 -21.78
C GLY A 359 20.05 -1.72 -22.56
N GLY A 360 18.96 -1.54 -23.31
CA GLY A 360 18.31 -2.56 -24.15
C GLY A 360 17.17 -3.31 -23.47
N VAL A 361 16.61 -2.76 -22.39
CA VAL A 361 15.42 -3.33 -21.74
C VAL A 361 14.17 -2.66 -22.29
N ASP A 362 13.63 -3.21 -23.39
CA ASP A 362 12.60 -2.54 -24.21
C ASP A 362 11.29 -2.23 -23.47
N ARG A 363 10.89 -3.04 -22.48
CA ARG A 363 9.65 -2.87 -21.72
C ARG A 363 9.92 -3.03 -20.23
N VAL A 364 9.84 -1.93 -19.48
CA VAL A 364 10.14 -1.90 -18.06
C VAL A 364 9.04 -1.22 -17.27
N PHE A 365 8.86 -1.64 -16.03
CA PHE A 365 8.01 -0.93 -15.09
C PHE A 365 8.55 -1.04 -13.66
N GLU A 366 8.16 -0.11 -12.80
CA GLU A 366 8.37 -0.21 -11.36
C GLU A 366 7.08 0.19 -10.62
N ILE A 367 6.62 -0.66 -9.69
CA ILE A 367 5.55 -0.33 -8.74
C ILE A 367 6.15 -0.22 -7.36
N ASN A 368 6.44 1.01 -6.92
CA ASN A 368 7.11 1.22 -5.64
C ASN A 368 6.95 2.66 -5.15
N ARG A 369 7.72 3.04 -4.12
CA ARG A 369 7.51 4.30 -3.39
C ARG A 369 8.25 5.50 -3.99
N ASN A 370 7.58 6.64 -4.02
CA ASN A 370 8.15 7.97 -4.25
C ASN A 370 7.93 8.85 -3.00
N PHE A 371 8.79 9.85 -2.84
CA PHE A 371 8.81 10.73 -1.68
C PHE A 371 8.87 12.18 -2.11
N ARG A 372 7.86 12.99 -1.77
CA ARG A 372 7.79 14.41 -2.10
C ARG A 372 7.56 15.23 -0.84
N ASN A 373 8.44 16.20 -0.60
CA ASN A 373 8.47 17.01 0.61
C ASN A 373 7.54 18.23 0.47
N GLU A 374 6.26 17.90 0.33
CA GLU A 374 5.15 18.80 0.02
C GLU A 374 4.05 18.71 1.10
N GLY A 375 2.95 19.45 0.90
CA GLY A 375 1.77 19.39 1.76
C GLY A 375 1.10 18.01 1.76
N ALA A 376 0.33 17.73 2.81
CA ALA A 376 -0.45 16.49 2.93
C ALA A 376 -1.93 16.83 3.15
N ASP A 377 -2.81 16.40 2.24
CA ASP A 377 -4.23 16.72 2.23
C ASP A 377 -5.10 15.47 1.95
N SER A 378 -6.24 15.63 1.26
CA SER A 378 -7.15 14.55 0.87
C SER A 378 -6.69 13.73 -0.35
N SER A 379 -5.78 14.25 -1.16
CA SER A 379 -5.23 13.63 -2.38
C SER A 379 -3.69 13.55 -2.41
N HIS A 380 -2.99 14.18 -1.46
CA HIS A 380 -1.53 14.20 -1.35
C HIS A 380 -1.03 13.54 -0.06
N SER A 381 0.01 12.72 -0.22
CA SER A 381 0.77 12.10 0.87
C SER A 381 2.26 12.25 0.56
N PRO A 382 3.11 12.67 1.52
CA PRO A 382 4.55 12.84 1.27
C PRO A 382 5.27 11.55 0.88
N GLU A 383 4.69 10.40 1.23
CA GLU A 383 5.10 9.07 0.80
C GLU A 383 3.91 8.40 0.11
N PHE A 384 4.05 8.02 -1.16
CA PHE A 384 2.96 7.41 -1.94
C PHE A 384 3.50 6.38 -2.94
N THR A 385 2.65 5.44 -3.34
CA THR A 385 3.01 4.39 -4.29
C THR A 385 2.73 4.86 -5.72
N ALA A 386 3.77 4.91 -6.53
CA ALA A 386 3.67 5.17 -7.95
C ALA A 386 3.87 3.87 -8.74
N LEU A 387 3.25 3.84 -9.91
CA LEU A 387 3.61 2.98 -11.03
C LEU A 387 4.26 3.88 -12.06
N GLU A 388 5.42 3.50 -12.57
CA GLU A 388 5.95 4.06 -13.82
C GLU A 388 6.31 2.93 -14.78
N ALA A 389 6.08 3.11 -16.08
CA ALA A 389 6.37 2.12 -17.11
C ALA A 389 6.87 2.78 -18.40
N TYR A 390 7.79 2.11 -19.09
CA TYR A 390 8.41 2.58 -20.33
C TYR A 390 8.43 1.47 -21.37
N GLU A 391 8.09 1.80 -22.61
CA GLU A 391 8.06 0.90 -23.76
C GLU A 391 8.74 1.52 -24.98
N ALA A 392 9.87 0.93 -25.36
CA ALA A 392 10.57 1.24 -26.58
C ALA A 392 9.68 0.97 -27.80
N TYR A 393 9.81 1.83 -28.79
CA TYR A 393 9.05 1.87 -30.04
C TYR A 393 7.54 2.09 -29.88
N SER A 394 7.11 2.62 -28.72
CA SER A 394 5.79 3.19 -28.49
C SER A 394 5.83 4.72 -28.47
N ASP A 395 4.66 5.34 -28.36
CA ASP A 395 4.46 6.76 -28.11
C ASP A 395 3.36 6.96 -27.05
N TYR A 396 2.97 8.22 -26.80
CA TYR A 396 1.90 8.55 -25.85
C TYR A 396 0.53 7.92 -26.18
N ASP A 397 0.20 7.63 -27.44
CA ASP A 397 -1.08 7.00 -27.81
C ASP A 397 -1.07 5.53 -27.38
N GLY A 398 0.05 4.83 -27.60
CA GLY A 398 0.26 3.48 -27.07
C GLY A 398 0.18 3.44 -25.54
N MET A 399 0.74 4.45 -24.87
CA MET A 399 0.62 4.57 -23.40
C MET A 399 -0.82 4.85 -22.94
N ALA A 400 -1.63 5.57 -23.72
CA ALA A 400 -3.04 5.78 -23.38
C ALA A 400 -3.85 4.47 -23.45
N GLU A 401 -3.60 3.66 -24.48
CA GLU A 401 -4.22 2.34 -24.62
C GLU A 401 -3.82 1.40 -23.48
N LEU A 402 -2.54 1.37 -23.12
CA LEU A 402 -2.02 0.62 -21.98
C LEU A 402 -2.68 1.08 -20.67
N THR A 403 -2.71 2.38 -20.42
CA THR A 403 -3.25 2.95 -19.17
C THR A 403 -4.72 2.64 -19.00
N ARG A 404 -5.52 2.77 -20.07
CA ARG A 404 -6.93 2.40 -20.03
C ARG A 404 -7.12 0.93 -19.67
N ASP A 405 -6.37 0.03 -20.30
CA ASP A 405 -6.47 -1.40 -19.99
C ASP A 405 -6.02 -1.71 -18.55
N LEU A 406 -4.96 -1.06 -18.06
CA LEU A 406 -4.50 -1.21 -16.67
C LEU A 406 -5.61 -0.89 -15.67
N VAL A 407 -6.29 0.25 -15.84
CA VAL A 407 -7.38 0.69 -14.96
C VAL A 407 -8.60 -0.23 -15.08
N GLN A 408 -9.06 -0.50 -16.32
CA GLN A 408 -10.23 -1.35 -16.55
C GLN A 408 -9.99 -2.78 -16.03
N ARG A 409 -8.80 -3.33 -16.24
CA ARG A 409 -8.45 -4.66 -15.75
C ARG A 409 -8.32 -4.70 -14.23
N ALA A 410 -7.75 -3.67 -13.61
CA ALA A 410 -7.70 -3.55 -12.16
C ALA A 410 -9.11 -3.52 -11.56
N ALA A 411 -10.05 -2.79 -12.18
CA ALA A 411 -11.45 -2.78 -11.76
C ALA A 411 -12.07 -4.19 -11.84
N ARG A 412 -11.90 -4.89 -12.98
CA ARG A 412 -12.41 -6.27 -13.15
C ARG A 412 -11.85 -7.23 -12.11
N ASP A 413 -10.53 -7.30 -11.98
CA ASP A 413 -9.86 -8.30 -11.16
C ASP A 413 -10.10 -8.02 -9.65
N ALA A 414 -10.15 -6.75 -9.23
CA ALA A 414 -10.31 -6.40 -7.81
C ALA A 414 -11.76 -6.45 -7.32
N PHE A 415 -12.74 -6.19 -8.20
CA PHE A 415 -14.17 -6.14 -7.83
C PHE A 415 -15.00 -7.28 -8.42
N GLY A 416 -14.39 -8.19 -9.19
CA GLY A 416 -15.08 -9.34 -9.79
C GLY A 416 -16.06 -8.94 -10.90
N LEU A 417 -15.74 -7.88 -11.64
CA LEU A 417 -16.61 -7.34 -12.69
C LEU A 417 -16.40 -8.06 -14.03
N PRO A 418 -17.46 -8.21 -14.85
CA PRO A 418 -17.34 -8.80 -16.18
C PRO A 418 -16.60 -7.87 -17.15
N GLU A 419 -16.06 -8.45 -18.22
CA GLU A 419 -15.46 -7.69 -19.32
C GLU A 419 -16.50 -6.82 -20.03
N GLY A 420 -16.17 -5.53 -20.21
CA GLY A 420 -17.08 -4.53 -20.77
C GLY A 420 -18.16 -4.05 -19.79
N GLY A 421 -18.06 -4.44 -18.50
CA GLY A 421 -18.96 -4.02 -17.42
C GLY A 421 -18.18 -3.51 -16.22
N GLU A 422 -17.16 -2.68 -16.46
CA GLU A 422 -16.31 -2.07 -15.43
C GLU A 422 -17.01 -0.96 -14.63
N VAL A 423 -18.20 -1.28 -14.09
CA VAL A 423 -19.00 -0.39 -13.24
C VAL A 423 -18.69 -0.70 -11.78
N VAL A 424 -18.02 0.23 -11.10
CA VAL A 424 -17.69 0.13 -9.67
C VAL A 424 -18.74 0.81 -8.81
N THR A 425 -18.96 0.31 -7.59
CA THR A 425 -19.77 0.99 -6.58
C THR A 425 -18.85 1.82 -5.67
N LEU A 426 -19.09 3.13 -5.63
CA LEU A 426 -18.32 4.07 -4.81
C LEU A 426 -18.77 4.05 -3.35
N ALA A 427 -17.97 4.68 -2.49
CA ALA A 427 -18.21 4.77 -1.05
C ALA A 427 -19.57 5.37 -0.64
N ASP A 428 -20.14 6.24 -1.48
CA ASP A 428 -21.46 6.87 -1.29
C ASP A 428 -22.62 6.01 -1.83
N GLY A 429 -22.33 4.83 -2.39
CA GLY A 429 -23.29 3.91 -2.98
C GLY A 429 -23.63 4.20 -4.44
N THR A 430 -23.05 5.23 -5.06
CA THR A 430 -23.25 5.51 -6.49
C THR A 430 -22.45 4.56 -7.37
N GLU A 431 -22.94 4.31 -8.57
CA GLU A 431 -22.24 3.54 -9.60
C GLU A 431 -21.39 4.48 -10.47
N TYR A 432 -20.20 4.02 -10.85
CA TYR A 432 -19.29 4.75 -11.73
C TYR A 432 -18.73 3.83 -12.82
N ASP A 433 -18.95 4.21 -14.07
CA ASP A 433 -18.60 3.41 -15.25
C ASP A 433 -17.21 3.77 -15.77
N LEU A 434 -16.31 2.77 -15.80
CA LEU A 434 -14.96 2.86 -16.35
C LEU A 434 -14.83 2.14 -17.70
N SER A 435 -15.92 1.55 -18.20
CA SER A 435 -15.92 0.70 -19.41
C SER A 435 -15.73 1.50 -20.70
N GLY A 436 -15.55 0.77 -21.81
CA GLY A 436 -15.53 1.36 -23.14
C GLY A 436 -14.26 2.16 -23.46
N GLN A 437 -14.43 3.16 -24.32
CA GLN A 437 -13.39 4.12 -24.71
C GLN A 437 -13.59 5.42 -23.94
N TRP A 438 -12.51 6.15 -23.73
CA TRP A 438 -12.53 7.41 -22.97
C TRP A 438 -12.28 8.58 -23.89
N ASP A 439 -12.85 9.73 -23.51
CA ASP A 439 -12.76 10.95 -24.29
C ASP A 439 -11.30 11.43 -24.37
N LYS A 440 -10.95 12.04 -25.50
CA LYS A 440 -9.68 12.74 -25.71
C LYS A 440 -10.00 14.20 -25.97
N VAL A 441 -9.43 15.10 -25.16
CA VAL A 441 -9.59 16.55 -25.29
C VAL A 441 -8.24 17.23 -25.39
N ASP A 442 -8.19 18.38 -26.06
CA ASP A 442 -6.97 19.19 -26.19
C ASP A 442 -6.95 20.30 -25.12
N LEU A 443 -5.81 20.50 -24.47
CA LEU A 443 -5.67 21.45 -23.36
C LEU A 443 -6.00 22.89 -23.77
N TYR A 444 -5.39 23.41 -24.84
CA TYR A 444 -5.61 24.79 -25.29
C TYR A 444 -7.02 25.01 -25.85
N THR A 445 -7.55 24.04 -26.58
CA THR A 445 -8.92 24.09 -27.14
C THR A 445 -9.93 24.13 -26.01
N SER A 446 -9.80 23.26 -25.01
CA SER A 446 -10.73 23.21 -23.88
C SER A 446 -10.68 24.48 -23.03
N VAL A 447 -9.50 25.06 -22.79
CA VAL A 447 -9.37 26.38 -22.15
C VAL A 447 -10.04 27.47 -22.99
N SER A 448 -9.82 27.47 -24.31
CA SER A 448 -10.39 28.47 -25.21
C SER A 448 -11.91 28.45 -25.21
N GLU A 449 -12.50 27.25 -25.28
CA GLU A 449 -13.94 27.03 -25.23
C GLU A 449 -14.53 27.46 -23.88
N ALA A 450 -13.86 27.14 -22.77
CA ALA A 450 -14.32 27.52 -21.44
C ALA A 450 -14.28 29.04 -21.19
N LEU A 451 -13.31 29.75 -21.78
CA LEU A 451 -13.18 31.21 -21.69
C LEU A 451 -14.07 31.95 -22.71
N GLY A 452 -14.45 31.30 -23.81
CA GLY A 452 -15.04 31.97 -24.97
C GLY A 452 -14.07 32.92 -25.69
N GLU A 453 -12.76 32.71 -25.51
CA GLU A 453 -11.66 33.49 -26.07
C GLU A 453 -10.57 32.52 -26.56
N GLU A 454 -10.02 32.74 -27.75
CA GLU A 454 -8.97 31.88 -28.30
C GLU A 454 -7.66 32.05 -27.50
N ILE A 455 -7.18 30.95 -26.92
CA ILE A 455 -5.90 30.83 -26.24
C ILE A 455 -5.02 29.85 -27.01
N THR A 456 -3.79 30.24 -27.29
CA THR A 456 -2.81 29.44 -28.03
C THR A 456 -1.46 29.50 -27.33
N VAL A 457 -0.48 28.73 -27.84
CA VAL A 457 0.91 28.79 -27.38
C VAL A 457 1.54 30.18 -27.57
N ASP A 458 1.03 30.99 -28.49
CA ASP A 458 1.52 32.35 -28.76
C ASP A 458 0.83 33.43 -27.91
N THR A 459 -0.15 33.05 -27.08
CA THR A 459 -0.87 34.01 -26.23
C THR A 459 0.11 34.60 -25.19
N PRO A 460 0.28 35.94 -25.13
CA PRO A 460 1.27 36.55 -24.24
C PRO A 460 1.02 36.24 -22.76
N ARG A 461 2.10 36.03 -22.00
CA ARG A 461 2.05 35.77 -20.55
C ARG A 461 1.24 36.83 -19.80
N GLU A 462 1.36 38.11 -20.15
CA GLU A 462 0.61 39.20 -19.50
C GLU A 462 -0.90 39.05 -19.70
N ARG A 463 -1.32 38.54 -20.87
CA ARG A 463 -2.73 38.26 -21.12
C ARG A 463 -3.21 37.08 -20.27
N LEU A 464 -2.43 36.01 -20.20
CA LEU A 464 -2.72 34.84 -19.38
C LEU A 464 -2.80 35.18 -17.89
N ALA A 465 -1.85 35.96 -17.37
CA ALA A 465 -1.86 36.45 -15.99
C ALA A 465 -3.09 37.32 -15.70
N ALA A 466 -3.52 38.16 -16.65
CA ALA A 466 -4.74 38.94 -16.51
C ALA A 466 -6.03 38.08 -16.55
N ILE A 467 -6.00 36.92 -17.20
CA ILE A 467 -7.09 35.94 -17.17
C ILE A 467 -7.09 35.22 -15.82
N ALA A 468 -5.94 34.69 -15.39
CA ALA A 468 -5.78 34.04 -14.09
C ALA A 468 -6.23 34.94 -12.92
N GLY A 469 -5.84 36.22 -12.93
CA GLY A 469 -6.28 37.18 -11.92
C GLY A 469 -7.79 37.48 -11.91
N LYS A 470 -8.52 37.23 -13.02
CA LYS A 470 -10.01 37.30 -13.02
C LYS A 470 -10.66 36.04 -12.45
N LEU A 471 -9.91 34.94 -12.37
CA LEU A 471 -10.31 33.67 -11.79
C LEU A 471 -9.83 33.54 -10.34
N ASP A 472 -9.30 34.62 -9.75
CA ASP A 472 -8.69 34.64 -8.42
C ASP A 472 -7.55 33.62 -8.24
N LEU A 473 -6.84 33.29 -9.32
CA LEU A 473 -5.65 32.44 -9.29
C LEU A 473 -4.40 33.28 -9.02
N GLU A 474 -3.60 32.87 -8.03
CA GLU A 474 -2.29 33.46 -7.78
C GLU A 474 -1.31 32.99 -8.86
N VAL A 475 -0.58 33.94 -9.46
CA VAL A 475 0.43 33.65 -10.48
C VAL A 475 1.79 34.07 -9.97
N ASP A 476 2.68 33.09 -9.82
CA ASP A 476 4.06 33.37 -9.43
C ASP A 476 4.80 34.19 -10.49
N ASP A 477 5.69 35.07 -10.03
CA ASP A 477 6.51 35.92 -10.93
C ASP A 477 7.38 35.09 -11.88
N TYR A 478 7.83 33.91 -11.43
CA TYR A 478 8.62 32.98 -12.23
C TYR A 478 7.79 32.04 -13.12
N ALA A 479 6.46 32.01 -12.97
CA ALA A 479 5.60 31.13 -13.77
C ALA A 479 5.71 31.43 -15.26
N VAL A 480 6.00 30.39 -16.04
CA VAL A 480 6.02 30.43 -17.51
C VAL A 480 4.60 30.46 -18.08
N ALA A 481 4.45 30.79 -19.37
CA ALA A 481 3.14 30.96 -19.98
C ALA A 481 2.33 29.66 -19.93
N GLY A 482 2.95 28.51 -20.22
CA GLY A 482 2.28 27.22 -20.14
C GLY A 482 1.76 26.89 -18.76
N LYS A 483 2.50 27.23 -17.69
CA LYS A 483 2.06 26.97 -16.30
C LYS A 483 0.79 27.73 -15.97
N ILE A 484 0.69 28.99 -16.40
CA ILE A 484 -0.54 29.78 -16.21
C ILE A 484 -1.71 29.15 -16.97
N VAL A 485 -1.49 28.62 -18.18
CA VAL A 485 -2.54 27.94 -18.95
C VAL A 485 -2.98 26.65 -18.25
N GLU A 486 -2.05 25.87 -17.70
CA GLU A 486 -2.36 24.66 -16.91
C GLU A 486 -3.21 25.01 -15.67
N ASP A 487 -2.84 26.05 -14.92
CA ASP A 487 -3.61 26.47 -13.74
C ASP A 487 -5.02 26.95 -14.12
N VAL A 488 -5.15 27.68 -15.23
CA VAL A 488 -6.44 28.09 -15.78
C VAL A 488 -7.25 26.88 -16.27
N PHE A 489 -6.59 25.90 -16.89
CA PHE A 489 -7.22 24.64 -17.32
C PHE A 489 -7.77 23.86 -16.13
N GLU A 490 -6.98 23.69 -15.06
CA GLU A 490 -7.41 22.96 -13.87
C GLU A 490 -8.68 23.58 -13.26
N GLU A 491 -8.72 24.90 -13.10
CA GLU A 491 -9.85 25.63 -12.53
C GLU A 491 -11.09 25.60 -13.44
N LEU A 492 -10.90 25.82 -14.75
CA LEU A 492 -12.03 25.95 -15.67
C LEU A 492 -12.58 24.63 -16.18
N VAL A 493 -11.73 23.63 -16.35
CA VAL A 493 -12.04 22.38 -17.05
C VAL A 493 -11.69 21.15 -16.20
N GLY A 494 -10.42 20.99 -15.81
CA GLY A 494 -9.88 19.77 -15.21
C GLY A 494 -10.66 19.27 -14.00
N ASN A 495 -10.93 20.16 -13.03
CA ASN A 495 -11.68 19.85 -11.81
C ASN A 495 -13.15 19.44 -12.06
N LYS A 496 -13.66 19.61 -13.29
CA LYS A 496 -15.05 19.32 -13.70
C LYS A 496 -15.15 18.07 -14.58
N LEU A 497 -14.02 17.46 -14.96
CA LEU A 497 -13.99 16.24 -15.77
C LEU A 497 -14.39 15.01 -14.93
N TRP A 498 -15.68 14.66 -14.96
CA TRP A 498 -16.20 13.55 -14.17
C TRP A 498 -15.96 12.18 -14.81
N ALA A 499 -16.26 12.01 -16.10
CA ALA A 499 -15.98 10.79 -16.84
C ALA A 499 -14.46 10.63 -17.02
N PRO A 500 -13.94 9.40 -17.24
CA PRO A 500 -12.54 9.24 -17.58
C PRO A 500 -12.21 10.00 -18.87
N THR A 501 -11.23 10.89 -18.82
CA THR A 501 -10.89 11.77 -19.94
C THR A 501 -9.38 11.94 -20.02
N PHE A 502 -8.82 11.70 -21.19
CA PHE A 502 -7.44 12.05 -21.49
C PHE A 502 -7.36 13.47 -22.01
N VAL A 503 -6.53 14.29 -21.39
CA VAL A 503 -6.23 15.66 -21.81
C VAL A 503 -4.87 15.63 -22.50
N TYR A 504 -4.81 16.01 -23.78
CA TYR A 504 -3.64 15.90 -24.64
C TYR A 504 -2.99 17.25 -24.93
N ASP A 505 -1.72 17.14 -25.36
CA ASP A 505 -0.92 18.16 -26.02
C ASP A 505 -0.63 19.38 -25.12
N PHE A 506 0.19 19.14 -24.11
CA PHE A 506 0.59 20.12 -23.10
C PHE A 506 1.64 21.12 -23.62
N PRO A 507 1.73 22.31 -23.00
CA PRO A 507 2.75 23.31 -23.32
C PRO A 507 4.17 22.76 -23.21
N GLU A 508 5.04 23.20 -24.12
CA GLU A 508 6.42 22.76 -24.18
C GLU A 508 7.28 23.29 -23.02
N ASP A 509 6.96 24.47 -22.48
CA ASP A 509 7.70 25.15 -21.41
C ASP A 509 7.46 24.57 -20.00
N THR A 510 6.45 23.70 -19.83
CA THR A 510 6.15 22.96 -18.58
C THR A 510 6.53 21.48 -18.63
N SER A 511 6.96 20.97 -19.79
CA SER A 511 7.15 19.54 -20.05
C SER A 511 8.60 19.20 -20.43
N PRO A 512 9.58 19.34 -19.51
CA PRO A 512 11.02 19.32 -19.83
C PRO A 512 11.59 17.95 -20.23
N LEU A 513 10.88 16.86 -19.95
CA LEU A 513 11.28 15.49 -20.26
C LEU A 513 10.46 14.88 -21.42
N THR A 514 9.50 15.63 -21.94
CA THR A 514 8.55 15.18 -22.96
C THR A 514 9.00 15.63 -24.34
N ARG A 515 8.84 14.76 -25.34
CA ARG A 515 9.12 15.10 -26.73
C ARG A 515 8.19 16.20 -27.22
N TYR A 516 8.75 17.18 -27.94
CA TYR A 516 7.97 18.18 -28.68
C TYR A 516 6.99 17.50 -29.65
N HIS A 517 5.85 18.13 -29.89
CA HIS A 517 4.80 17.55 -30.71
C HIS A 517 5.24 17.43 -32.18
N ARG A 518 4.94 16.28 -32.81
CA ARG A 518 5.40 15.98 -34.19
C ARG A 518 4.93 16.97 -35.27
N SER A 519 3.86 17.71 -35.03
CA SER A 519 3.25 18.62 -36.02
C SER A 519 2.73 19.96 -35.48
N ARG A 520 2.80 20.21 -34.15
CA ARG A 520 2.20 21.39 -33.49
C ARG A 520 3.27 22.09 -32.66
N PRO A 521 3.99 23.08 -33.22
CA PRO A 521 5.07 23.77 -32.51
C PRO A 521 4.60 24.39 -31.18
N GLY A 522 5.46 24.37 -30.16
CA GLY A 522 5.16 24.90 -28.83
C GLY A 522 4.37 23.95 -27.91
N LEU A 523 3.98 22.77 -28.41
CA LEU A 523 3.33 21.71 -27.65
C LEU A 523 4.21 20.48 -27.55
N THR A 524 3.82 19.56 -26.67
CA THR A 524 4.48 18.27 -26.45
C THR A 524 3.51 17.11 -26.59
N GLU A 525 4.02 15.93 -26.92
CA GLU A 525 3.23 14.69 -26.92
C GLU A 525 3.11 14.15 -25.49
N LYS A 526 2.32 14.85 -24.68
CA LYS A 526 1.93 14.48 -23.31
C LYS A 526 0.42 14.34 -23.22
N TRP A 527 -0.05 13.41 -22.40
CA TRP A 527 -1.40 13.48 -21.87
C TRP A 527 -1.44 13.30 -20.35
N ASP A 528 -2.44 13.89 -19.72
CA ASP A 528 -2.85 13.60 -18.35
C ASP A 528 -4.25 12.97 -18.35
N LEU A 529 -4.46 11.95 -17.51
CA LEU A 529 -5.72 11.23 -17.38
C LEU A 529 -6.47 11.74 -16.15
N TYR A 530 -7.65 12.29 -16.37
CA TYR A 530 -8.57 12.72 -15.32
C TYR A 530 -9.66 11.67 -15.12
N ILE A 531 -9.91 11.30 -13.86
CA ILE A 531 -11.01 10.42 -13.46
C ILE A 531 -11.67 11.06 -12.24
N ARG A 532 -12.98 11.30 -12.30
CA ARG A 532 -13.76 11.90 -11.18
C ARG A 532 -13.21 13.26 -10.71
N GLY A 533 -12.71 14.07 -11.64
CA GLY A 533 -12.28 15.45 -11.41
C GLY A 533 -10.86 15.61 -10.88
N PHE A 534 -10.03 14.55 -10.90
CA PHE A 534 -8.62 14.66 -10.52
C PHE A 534 -7.71 13.82 -11.42
N GLU A 535 -6.47 14.30 -11.57
CA GLU A 535 -5.41 13.66 -12.32
C GLU A 535 -5.00 12.32 -11.66
N THR A 536 -5.07 11.22 -12.42
CA THR A 536 -4.78 9.86 -11.95
C THR A 536 -3.50 9.29 -12.56
N ALA A 537 -3.18 9.67 -13.81
CA ALA A 537 -2.00 9.21 -14.53
C ALA A 537 -1.54 10.25 -15.55
N THR A 538 -0.31 10.12 -16.03
CA THR A 538 0.31 10.94 -17.08
C THR A 538 1.11 10.05 -18.01
N ALA A 539 1.30 10.44 -19.27
CA ALA A 539 2.25 9.76 -20.15
C ALA A 539 2.78 10.64 -21.28
N TYR A 540 3.93 10.23 -21.81
CA TYR A 540 4.73 10.97 -22.77
C TYR A 540 5.09 10.09 -23.96
N SER A 541 5.24 10.71 -25.13
CA SER A 541 6.30 10.33 -26.04
C SER A 541 7.59 10.92 -25.46
N GLU A 542 8.53 10.06 -25.11
CA GLU A 542 9.70 10.45 -24.34
C GLU A 542 10.70 11.28 -25.17
N LEU A 543 11.30 12.30 -24.54
CA LEU A 543 12.33 13.10 -25.18
C LEU A 543 13.62 12.29 -25.36
N ALA A 544 13.83 11.79 -26.58
CA ALA A 544 14.99 10.96 -26.92
C ALA A 544 16.22 11.75 -27.39
N ASP A 545 16.05 13.03 -27.77
CA ASP A 545 17.14 13.86 -28.27
C ASP A 545 17.97 14.43 -27.10
N PRO A 546 19.22 13.98 -26.88
CA PRO A 546 20.03 14.42 -25.75
C PRO A 546 20.46 15.89 -25.86
N VAL A 547 20.51 16.46 -27.06
CA VAL A 547 20.87 17.88 -27.27
C VAL A 547 19.73 18.75 -26.76
N VAL A 548 18.50 18.45 -27.19
CA VAL A 548 17.31 19.17 -26.72
C VAL A 548 17.09 18.92 -25.22
N GLN A 549 17.31 17.70 -24.74
CA GLN A 549 17.19 17.39 -23.32
C GLN A 549 18.13 18.24 -22.45
N ARG A 550 19.37 18.48 -22.93
CA ARG A 550 20.32 19.39 -22.26
C ARG A 550 19.80 20.82 -22.24
N GLU A 551 19.29 21.34 -23.36
CA GLU A 551 18.69 22.67 -23.44
C GLU A 551 17.53 22.82 -22.43
N ARG A 552 16.71 21.77 -22.24
CA ARG A 552 15.63 21.77 -21.24
C ARG A 552 16.15 21.81 -19.80
N PHE A 553 17.20 21.04 -19.49
CA PHE A 553 17.82 21.12 -18.16
C PHE A 553 18.47 22.47 -17.89
N GLU A 554 19.10 23.09 -18.88
CA GLU A 554 19.67 24.43 -18.74
C GLU A 554 18.56 25.47 -18.48
N ALA A 555 17.42 25.36 -19.17
CA ALA A 555 16.25 26.21 -18.92
C ALA A 555 15.68 26.00 -17.49
N GLN A 556 15.60 24.75 -17.02
CA GLN A 556 15.18 24.42 -15.66
C GLN A 556 16.17 24.96 -14.60
N ALA A 557 17.48 24.85 -14.83
CA ALA A 557 18.48 25.44 -13.94
C ALA A 557 18.37 26.97 -13.87
N LEU A 558 18.02 27.64 -14.97
CA LEU A 558 17.71 29.08 -14.97
C LEU A 558 16.42 29.41 -14.22
N ALA A 559 15.39 28.56 -14.29
CA ALA A 559 14.17 28.69 -13.49
C ALA A 559 14.47 28.54 -11.98
N ALA A 560 15.27 27.54 -11.61
CA ALA A 560 15.74 27.37 -10.24
C ALA A 560 16.50 28.61 -9.73
N ALA A 561 17.38 29.19 -10.55
CA ALA A 561 18.10 30.43 -10.23
C ALA A 561 17.17 31.66 -10.07
N LYS A 562 15.97 31.63 -10.68
CA LYS A 562 14.91 32.65 -10.51
C LYS A 562 14.03 32.39 -9.29
N GLY A 563 14.25 31.31 -8.55
CA GLY A 563 13.59 31.02 -7.29
C GLY A 563 12.56 29.91 -7.34
N ASP A 564 12.41 29.18 -8.45
CA ASP A 564 11.58 27.97 -8.52
C ASP A 564 12.22 26.84 -7.68
N PRO A 565 11.61 26.44 -6.55
CA PRO A 565 12.19 25.42 -5.67
C PRO A 565 11.95 23.98 -6.16
N GLU A 566 11.18 23.79 -7.23
CA GLU A 566 10.76 22.49 -7.77
C GLU A 566 11.38 22.19 -9.15
N ALA A 567 12.02 23.19 -9.76
CA ALA A 567 12.74 23.04 -11.02
C ALA A 567 13.76 21.90 -10.99
N MET A 568 13.83 21.16 -12.10
CA MET A 568 14.71 19.98 -12.22
C MET A 568 16.19 20.37 -12.20
N VAL A 569 17.00 19.51 -11.58
CA VAL A 569 18.47 19.63 -11.58
C VAL A 569 19.04 19.00 -12.84
N LEU A 570 20.07 19.62 -13.43
CA LEU A 570 20.81 19.05 -14.54
C LEU A 570 21.57 17.80 -14.09
N ASP A 571 21.20 16.65 -14.67
CA ASP A 571 21.86 15.35 -14.44
C ASP A 571 22.73 14.97 -15.65
N GLU A 572 24.04 15.17 -15.50
CA GLU A 572 25.01 14.90 -16.57
C GLU A 572 25.15 13.38 -16.84
N ASP A 573 25.04 12.53 -15.82
CA ASP A 573 25.13 11.08 -16.00
C ASP A 573 23.93 10.53 -16.77
N PHE A 574 22.75 11.13 -16.58
CA PHE A 574 21.57 10.84 -17.39
C PHE A 574 21.78 11.28 -18.85
N LEU A 575 22.26 12.50 -19.11
CA LEU A 575 22.53 12.97 -20.47
C LEU A 575 23.54 12.07 -21.19
N VAL A 576 24.63 11.69 -20.54
CA VAL A 576 25.64 10.76 -21.09
C VAL A 576 25.01 9.40 -21.41
N ALA A 577 24.05 8.93 -20.62
CA ALA A 577 23.32 7.70 -20.95
C ALA A 577 22.45 7.89 -22.20
N MET A 578 21.68 8.99 -22.29
CA MET A 578 20.84 9.29 -23.44
C MET A 578 21.67 9.44 -24.75
N GLU A 579 22.89 9.98 -24.64
CA GLU A 579 23.86 10.07 -25.74
C GLU A 579 24.32 8.71 -26.29
N GLN A 580 24.15 7.61 -25.55
CA GLN A 580 24.40 6.25 -26.06
C GLN A 580 23.29 5.75 -27.01
N GLY A 581 22.21 6.51 -27.14
CA GLY A 581 21.06 6.19 -27.98
C GLY A 581 19.89 5.65 -27.17
N PHE A 582 18.98 6.55 -26.82
CA PHE A 582 17.67 6.19 -26.31
C PHE A 582 16.69 5.98 -27.48
N PRO A 583 16.04 4.81 -27.61
CA PRO A 583 15.07 4.58 -28.69
C PRO A 583 13.84 5.48 -28.52
N PRO A 584 13.07 5.75 -29.58
CA PRO A 584 11.72 6.29 -29.44
C PRO A 584 10.97 5.45 -28.41
N CYS A 585 10.31 6.08 -27.43
CA CYS A 585 9.74 5.39 -26.29
C CYS A 585 8.47 6.10 -25.85
N GLY A 586 7.46 5.33 -25.45
CA GLY A 586 6.36 5.82 -24.64
C GLY A 586 6.68 5.58 -23.17
N GLY A 587 6.40 6.53 -22.29
CA GLY A 587 6.50 6.31 -20.85
C GLY A 587 5.28 6.86 -20.12
N MET A 588 4.87 6.20 -19.05
CA MET A 588 3.68 6.56 -18.26
C MET A 588 3.95 6.49 -16.77
N GLY A 589 3.26 7.34 -16.01
CA GLY A 589 3.23 7.35 -14.56
C GLY A 589 1.79 7.33 -14.05
N MET A 590 1.52 6.59 -12.97
CA MET A 590 0.21 6.52 -12.32
C MET A 590 0.36 6.45 -10.80
N GLY A 591 -0.38 7.30 -10.08
CA GLY A 591 -0.49 7.19 -8.63
C GLY A 591 -1.41 6.05 -8.23
N ILE A 592 -0.90 4.97 -7.65
CA ILE A 592 -1.73 3.81 -7.23
C ILE A 592 -2.71 4.21 -6.14
N ASP A 593 -2.32 5.13 -5.25
CA ASP A 593 -3.20 5.65 -4.22
C ASP A 593 -4.38 6.44 -4.84
N ARG A 594 -4.13 7.23 -5.89
CA ARG A 594 -5.16 7.96 -6.66
C ARG A 594 -6.03 7.01 -7.48
N LEU A 595 -5.46 5.96 -8.09
CA LEU A 595 -6.23 4.90 -8.73
C LEU A 595 -7.23 4.27 -7.75
N LEU A 596 -6.79 3.96 -6.52
CA LEU A 596 -7.72 3.44 -5.50
C LEU A 596 -8.81 4.44 -5.13
N MET A 597 -8.49 5.73 -5.05
CA MET A 597 -9.50 6.78 -4.83
C MET A 597 -10.53 6.80 -5.96
N ALA A 598 -10.08 6.66 -7.21
CA ALA A 598 -10.94 6.61 -8.39
C ALA A 598 -11.87 5.39 -8.37
N LEU A 599 -11.32 4.21 -8.06
CA LEU A 599 -12.05 2.94 -8.06
C LEU A 599 -13.01 2.77 -6.87
N THR A 600 -12.79 3.48 -5.75
CA THR A 600 -13.54 3.23 -4.49
C THR A 600 -14.31 4.44 -3.98
N GLY A 601 -14.03 5.64 -4.46
CA GLY A 601 -14.61 6.87 -3.93
C GLY A 601 -14.04 7.31 -2.58
N GLN A 602 -13.04 6.61 -2.04
CA GLN A 602 -12.39 6.94 -0.78
C GLN A 602 -11.29 7.99 -0.96
N GLY A 603 -10.93 8.72 0.10
CA GLY A 603 -9.79 9.64 0.10
C GLY A 603 -8.45 8.92 0.34
N ILE A 604 -7.32 9.59 0.08
CA ILE A 604 -5.98 8.97 0.12
C ILE A 604 -5.63 8.37 1.50
N ARG A 605 -6.09 9.00 2.58
CA ARG A 605 -5.86 8.53 3.95
C ARG A 605 -6.58 7.24 4.28
N GLU A 606 -7.63 6.89 3.55
CA GLU A 606 -8.33 5.62 3.68
C GLU A 606 -7.71 4.53 2.79
N THR A 607 -7.15 4.88 1.63
CA THR A 607 -6.52 3.92 0.69
C THR A 607 -5.10 3.52 1.11
N ILE A 608 -4.41 4.37 1.87
CA ILE A 608 -3.14 4.04 2.54
C ILE A 608 -3.47 3.39 3.90
N THR A 609 -2.89 2.21 4.15
CA THR A 609 -3.14 1.49 5.42
C THR A 609 -2.64 2.29 6.62
N PHE A 610 -1.39 2.74 6.59
CA PHE A 610 -0.77 3.53 7.67
C PHE A 610 -0.31 4.89 7.16
N PRO A 611 -1.24 5.85 6.96
CA PRO A 611 -0.89 7.18 6.47
C PRO A 611 -0.07 7.95 7.53
N LEU A 612 0.82 8.83 7.07
CA LEU A 612 1.62 9.67 7.97
C LEU A 612 0.71 10.60 8.79
N VAL A 613 0.94 10.65 10.10
CA VAL A 613 0.23 11.55 11.02
C VAL A 613 1.23 12.39 11.80
N ARG A 614 0.93 13.68 11.93
CA ARG A 614 1.71 14.55 12.82
C ARG A 614 1.63 14.00 14.24
N ARG A 615 2.78 13.86 14.92
CA ARG A 615 2.82 13.46 16.33
C ARG A 615 2.00 14.48 17.14
N GLY A 616 1.00 13.97 17.86
CA GLY A 616 0.14 14.76 18.75
C GLY A 616 0.81 15.09 20.07
#